data_AF-A0A1V4E5C2-F1
#
_entry.id   AF-A0A1V4E5C2-F1
#
_cell.length_a   1.000
_cell.length_b   1.000
_cell.length_c   1.000
_cell.angle_alpha   90.00
_cell.angle_beta   90.00
_cell.angle_gamma   90.00
#
_symmetry.space_group_name_H-M   'P 1'
#
loop_
_entity.id
_entity.type
_entity.pdbx_description
1 polymer ?
#
loop_
_entity_poly.entity_id
_entity_poly.type
_entity_poly.pdbx_seq_one_letter_code
_entity_poly.pdbx_strand_id
1 'polypeptide(L)'
;MRTWRRWSTAALLAVVVAVTGTLIGTGAAFAESNGGVRVMPLGDSITEGTQVPGGYRIGLWQRLAAGRYTIDFVGSQYNGPASLGDHDHEGHPGWRIDQIDANITGWLR
;
A
#
# COMPACT_ATOMS: atom_id res chain seq x y z
N MET A 1 -16.22 -48.08 -34.91
CA MET A 1 -16.46 -46.61 -34.91
C MET A 1 -17.44 -46.34 -33.78
N ARG A 2 -17.25 -45.52 -32.76
CA ARG A 2 -16.37 -44.37 -32.52
C ARG A 2 -16.30 -44.21 -30.98
N THR A 3 -15.10 -44.13 -30.43
CA THR A 3 -14.79 -44.03 -29.00
C THR A 3 -15.16 -42.62 -28.48
N TRP A 4 -16.31 -42.49 -27.83
CA TRP A 4 -16.90 -41.19 -27.49
C TRP A 4 -17.19 -41.07 -25.98
N ARG A 5 -16.18 -41.35 -25.12
CA ARG A 5 -16.41 -41.40 -23.66
C ARG A 5 -15.25 -40.96 -22.77
N ARG A 6 -14.31 -40.13 -23.24
CA ARG A 6 -13.14 -39.74 -22.42
C ARG A 6 -12.78 -38.25 -22.44
N TRP A 7 -13.62 -37.39 -23.01
CA TRP A 7 -13.28 -35.99 -23.28
C TRP A 7 -14.25 -35.00 -22.61
N SER A 8 -14.87 -35.38 -21.48
CA SER A 8 -15.88 -34.53 -20.82
C SER A 8 -15.56 -34.22 -19.35
N THR A 9 -14.59 -34.89 -18.73
CA THR A 9 -14.25 -34.68 -17.31
C THR A 9 -13.09 -33.70 -17.09
N ALA A 10 -12.24 -33.46 -18.09
CA ALA A 10 -11.11 -32.55 -17.95
C ALA A 10 -11.47 -31.07 -18.12
N ALA A 11 -12.57 -30.74 -18.80
CA ALA A 11 -12.98 -29.36 -19.04
C ALA A 11 -13.76 -28.74 -17.86
N LEU A 12 -14.37 -29.55 -17.00
CA LEU A 12 -15.20 -29.06 -15.88
C LEU A 12 -14.39 -28.75 -14.61
N LEU A 13 -13.18 -29.32 -14.45
CA LEU A 13 -12.30 -29.01 -13.31
C LEU A 13 -11.44 -27.76 -13.52
N ALA A 14 -11.18 -27.36 -14.78
CA ALA A 14 -10.41 -26.15 -15.08
C ALA A 14 -11.26 -24.86 -14.96
N VAL A 15 -12.58 -24.95 -15.06
CA VAL A 15 -13.48 -23.77 -14.99
C VAL A 15 -13.81 -23.39 -13.54
N VAL A 16 -13.80 -24.33 -12.59
CA VAL A 16 -14.11 -24.04 -11.17
C VAL A 16 -12.95 -23.38 -10.43
N VAL A 17 -11.69 -23.60 -10.86
CA VAL A 17 -10.51 -22.95 -10.25
C VAL A 17 -10.29 -21.53 -10.80
N ALA A 18 -10.83 -21.20 -11.98
CA ALA A 18 -10.62 -19.90 -12.63
C ALA A 18 -11.56 -18.78 -12.16
N VAL A 19 -12.64 -19.09 -11.42
CA VAL A 19 -13.67 -18.11 -11.05
C VAL A 19 -13.58 -17.65 -9.58
N THR A 20 -12.78 -18.31 -8.74
CA THR A 20 -12.64 -17.97 -7.32
C THR A 20 -11.52 -16.96 -7.00
N GLY A 21 -10.72 -16.54 -7.99
CA GLY A 21 -9.50 -15.76 -7.76
C GLY A 21 -9.58 -14.24 -7.95
N THR A 22 -10.69 -13.66 -8.42
CA THR A 22 -10.73 -12.24 -8.82
C THR A 22 -11.61 -11.37 -7.93
N LEU A 23 -11.37 -11.43 -6.62
CA LEU A 23 -11.74 -10.36 -5.69
C LEU A 23 -10.51 -9.97 -4.86
N ILE A 24 -9.46 -9.49 -5.53
CA ILE A 24 -8.51 -8.60 -4.84
C ILE A 24 -9.28 -7.29 -4.67
N GLY A 25 -10.07 -7.21 -3.61
CA GLY A 25 -10.65 -5.94 -3.19
C GLY A 25 -9.49 -5.00 -2.91
N THR A 26 -9.48 -3.84 -3.57
CA THR A 26 -8.79 -2.66 -3.07
C THR A 26 -9.49 -2.28 -1.76
N GLY A 27 -9.19 -3.02 -0.69
CA GLY A 27 -9.63 -2.66 0.65
C GLY A 27 -9.11 -1.25 0.92
N ALA A 28 -9.97 -0.40 1.47
CA ALA A 28 -9.50 0.86 2.04
C ALA A 28 -8.40 0.49 3.05
N ALA A 29 -7.19 0.97 2.82
CA ALA A 29 -6.12 0.78 3.78
C ALA A 29 -6.53 1.48 5.07
N PHE A 30 -6.48 0.73 6.18
CA PHE A 30 -6.62 1.31 7.49
C PHE A 30 -5.26 1.85 7.90
N ALA A 31 -5.26 3.03 8.53
CA ALA A 31 -4.05 3.59 9.09
C ALA A 31 -3.39 2.57 10.03
N GLU A 32 -2.11 2.30 9.81
CA GLU A 32 -1.29 1.58 10.77
C GLU A 32 -1.08 2.50 11.98
N SER A 33 -1.15 1.95 13.19
CA SER A 33 -0.78 2.72 14.38
C SER A 33 0.26 1.99 15.20
N ASN A 34 1.40 2.63 15.37
CA ASN A 34 2.53 2.18 16.17
C ASN A 34 2.65 2.91 17.51
N GLY A 35 1.77 3.89 17.75
CA GLY A 35 1.81 4.76 18.93
C GLY A 35 2.99 5.73 18.91
N GLY A 36 3.07 6.60 19.92
CA GLY A 36 4.14 7.60 20.03
C GLY A 36 3.89 8.86 19.21
N VAL A 37 4.95 9.47 18.69
CA VAL A 37 4.86 10.74 17.95
C VAL A 37 4.32 10.48 16.55
N ARG A 38 3.20 11.12 16.21
CA ARG A 38 2.65 11.10 14.85
C ARG A 38 3.55 11.89 13.90
N VAL A 39 4.01 11.24 12.84
CA VAL A 39 4.86 11.82 11.80
C VAL A 39 4.14 11.65 10.47
N MET A 40 3.92 12.72 9.72
CA MET A 40 3.26 12.66 8.42
C MET A 40 4.31 12.79 7.30
N PRO A 41 4.67 11.70 6.59
CA PRO A 41 5.45 11.81 5.36
C PRO A 41 4.59 12.46 4.27
N LEU A 42 4.77 13.77 4.05
CA LEU A 42 4.01 14.56 3.09
C LEU A 42 4.81 14.84 1.82
N GLY A 43 4.21 14.64 0.65
CA GLY A 43 4.81 15.08 -0.60
C GLY A 43 4.18 14.50 -1.85
N ASP A 44 4.98 14.36 -2.91
CA ASP A 44 4.57 13.83 -4.20
C ASP A 44 5.01 12.36 -4.40
N SER A 45 5.24 11.96 -5.65
CA SER A 45 5.77 10.65 -6.07
C SER A 45 7.03 10.20 -5.33
N ILE A 46 7.88 11.11 -4.86
CA ILE A 46 9.10 10.76 -4.12
C ILE A 46 8.75 10.22 -2.73
N THR A 47 7.70 10.78 -2.10
CA THR A 47 7.21 10.34 -0.79
C THR A 47 6.38 9.07 -0.90
N GLU A 48 5.52 9.01 -1.93
CA GLU A 48 4.78 7.79 -2.25
C GLU A 48 5.73 6.63 -2.60
N GLY A 49 6.87 6.90 -3.25
CA GLY A 49 7.85 5.89 -3.61
C GLY A 49 7.57 5.26 -4.97
N THR A 50 7.12 6.05 -5.95
CA THR A 50 6.65 5.57 -7.26
C THR A 50 7.70 4.74 -8.00
N GLN A 51 8.98 5.11 -7.88
CA GLN A 51 10.08 4.36 -8.51
C GLN A 51 10.72 3.32 -7.58
N VAL A 52 10.68 3.56 -6.28
CA VAL A 52 11.29 2.71 -5.24
C VAL A 52 10.22 2.52 -4.18
N PRO A 53 9.55 1.35 -4.11
CA PRO A 53 8.50 1.12 -3.13
C PRO A 53 8.95 1.47 -1.72
N GLY A 54 8.18 2.29 -1.00
CA GLY A 54 8.53 2.79 0.34
C GLY A 54 9.54 3.95 0.35
N GLY A 55 10.24 4.21 -0.75
CA GLY A 55 11.13 5.36 -0.95
C GLY A 55 12.10 5.59 0.22
N TYR A 56 12.22 6.85 0.63
CA TYR A 56 13.05 7.22 1.78
C TYR A 56 12.47 6.75 3.14
N ARG A 57 11.16 6.43 3.20
CA ARG A 57 10.48 6.08 4.46
C ARG A 57 11.09 4.84 5.11
N ILE A 58 11.58 3.90 4.31
CA ILE A 58 12.32 2.72 4.80
C ILE A 58 13.54 3.13 5.64
N GLY A 59 14.39 3.99 5.08
CA GLY A 59 15.60 4.44 5.77
C GLY A 59 15.29 5.34 6.97
N LEU A 60 14.24 6.15 6.89
CA LEU A 60 13.77 6.98 7.99
C LEU A 60 13.28 6.12 9.17
N TRP A 61 12.40 5.16 8.90
CA TRP A 61 11.86 4.23 9.88
C TRP A 61 12.97 3.49 10.63
N GLN A 62 13.92 2.91 9.89
CA GLN A 62 15.05 2.18 10.47
C GLN A 62 15.90 3.05 11.39
N ARG A 63 16.16 4.31 11.02
CA ARG A 63 16.95 5.24 11.84
C ARG A 63 16.21 5.66 13.11
N LEU A 64 14.89 5.90 13.03
CA LEU A 64 14.07 6.26 14.19
C LEU A 64 13.97 5.08 15.18
N ALA A 65 13.72 3.87 14.67
CA ALA A 65 13.71 2.66 15.48
C ALA A 65 15.08 2.39 16.14
N ALA A 66 16.18 2.52 15.39
CA ALA A 66 17.54 2.39 15.94
C ALA A 66 17.85 3.45 17.02
N GLY A 67 17.29 4.66 16.87
CA GLY A 67 17.33 5.73 17.86
C GLY A 67 16.41 5.51 19.06
N ARG A 68 15.64 4.41 19.10
CA ARG A 68 14.64 4.10 20.14
C ARG A 68 13.53 5.13 20.25
N TYR A 69 13.22 5.82 19.15
CA TYR A 69 12.02 6.65 19.06
C TYR A 69 10.81 5.77 18.74
N THR A 70 9.72 5.97 19.48
CA THR A 70 8.41 5.42 19.14
C THR A 70 7.67 6.46 18.31
N ILE A 71 7.44 6.14 17.04
CA ILE A 71 6.76 7.00 16.08
C ILE A 71 5.64 6.24 15.39
N ASP A 72 4.70 7.01 14.87
CA ASP A 72 3.54 6.56 14.11
C ASP A 72 3.53 7.29 12.79
N PHE A 73 3.76 6.62 11.65
CA PHE A 73 3.52 7.30 10.38
C PHE A 73 2.02 7.46 10.19
N VAL A 74 1.62 8.61 9.65
CA VAL A 74 0.20 8.91 9.45
C VAL A 74 -0.04 9.54 8.09
N GLY A 75 -1.21 9.27 7.54
CA GLY A 75 -1.72 9.84 6.29
C GLY A 75 -2.84 8.97 5.74
N SER A 76 -3.48 9.41 4.66
CA SER A 76 -4.55 8.63 4.02
C SER A 76 -4.04 7.62 2.97
N GLN A 77 -2.78 7.73 2.57
CA GLN A 77 -2.16 6.85 1.59
C GLN A 77 -1.38 5.74 2.29
N TYR A 78 -1.28 4.58 1.63
CA TYR A 78 -0.66 3.39 2.19
C TYR A 78 0.07 2.62 1.10
N ASN A 79 1.38 2.46 1.23
CA ASN A 79 2.16 1.53 0.42
C ASN A 79 3.57 1.29 1.01
N GLY A 80 4.27 0.32 0.44
CA GLY A 80 5.67 0.03 0.72
C GLY A 80 5.95 -1.47 0.78
N PRO A 81 7.22 -1.88 0.87
CA PRO A 81 7.61 -3.27 1.07
C PRO A 81 7.47 -3.66 2.54
N ALA A 82 7.36 -4.96 2.82
CA ALA A 82 7.27 -5.50 4.19
C ALA A 82 8.48 -5.17 5.10
N SER A 83 9.58 -4.64 4.57
CA SER A 83 10.72 -4.14 5.34
C SER A 83 10.48 -2.75 5.95
N LEU A 84 9.40 -2.07 5.55
CA LEU A 84 8.89 -0.86 6.17
C LEU A 84 7.89 -1.26 7.27
N GLY A 85 8.13 -0.80 8.50
CA GLY A 85 7.28 -1.19 9.64
C GLY A 85 5.97 -0.42 9.76
N ASP A 86 5.85 0.69 9.03
CA ASP A 86 4.65 1.52 8.96
C ASP A 86 4.53 2.10 7.55
N HIS A 87 3.46 1.75 6.87
CA HIS A 87 3.26 2.04 5.46
C HIS A 87 2.47 3.31 5.21
N ASP A 88 1.95 3.96 6.24
CA ASP A 88 1.14 5.17 6.10
C ASP A 88 1.97 6.35 5.59
N HIS A 89 1.36 7.16 4.72
CA HIS A 89 1.94 8.40 4.21
C HIS A 89 0.88 9.33 3.61
N GLU A 90 1.29 10.55 3.29
CA GLU A 90 0.49 11.56 2.58
C GLU A 90 1.22 11.96 1.29
N GLY A 91 1.58 10.94 0.50
CA GLY A 91 2.36 11.06 -0.74
C GLY A 91 1.47 10.92 -1.96
N HIS A 92 1.45 11.94 -2.82
CA HIS A 92 0.53 12.04 -3.95
C HIS A 92 1.27 12.22 -5.28
N PRO A 93 1.49 11.14 -6.06
CA PRO A 93 2.21 11.21 -7.33
C PRO A 93 1.65 12.27 -8.29
N GLY A 94 2.53 13.14 -8.80
CA GLY A 94 2.17 14.20 -9.75
C GLY A 94 1.52 15.45 -9.14
N TRP A 95 1.32 15.50 -7.82
CA TRP A 95 0.79 16.69 -7.17
C TRP A 95 1.83 17.80 -7.08
N ARG A 96 1.36 19.03 -7.26
CA ARG A 96 2.13 20.25 -7.05
C ARG A 96 1.89 20.82 -5.66
N ILE A 97 2.71 21.80 -5.29
CA ILE A 97 2.62 22.53 -4.02
C ILE A 97 1.22 23.14 -3.80
N ASP A 98 0.60 23.74 -4.81
CA ASP A 98 -0.73 24.36 -4.69
C ASP A 98 -1.85 23.35 -4.38
N GLN A 99 -1.71 22.12 -4.86
CA GLN A 99 -2.67 21.05 -4.57
C GLN A 99 -2.49 20.51 -3.15
N ILE A 100 -1.25 20.42 -2.68
CA ILE A 100 -0.94 20.04 -1.29
C ILE A 100 -1.45 21.12 -0.33
N ASP A 101 -1.16 22.40 -0.59
CA ASP A 101 -1.59 23.53 0.24
C ASP A 101 -3.11 23.59 0.41
N ALA A 102 -3.86 23.31 -0.66
CA ALA A 102 -5.32 23.28 -0.62
C ALA A 102 -5.90 22.20 0.33
N ASN A 103 -5.11 21.17 0.70
CA ASN A 103 -5.58 20.02 1.47
C ASN A 103 -4.90 19.85 2.84
N ILE A 104 -3.67 20.39 3.04
CA ILE A 104 -2.83 20.10 4.21
C ILE A 104 -3.51 20.43 5.55
N THR A 105 -4.28 21.52 5.61
CA THR A 105 -5.03 21.89 6.82
C THR A 105 -6.12 20.86 7.16
N GLY A 106 -6.62 20.12 6.17
CA GLY A 106 -7.54 19.01 6.36
C GLY A 106 -6.89 17.78 6.98
N TRP A 107 -5.66 17.47 6.56
CA TRP A 107 -4.92 16.30 7.02
C TRP A 107 -4.32 16.44 8.41
N LEU A 108 -3.94 17.66 8.82
CA LEU A 108 -3.32 17.94 10.12
C LEU A 108 -4.28 18.00 11.32
N ARG A 109 -5.57 17.67 11.13
CA ARG A 109 -6.57 17.75 12.20
C ARG A 109 -6.46 16.62 13.22
#